data_AF-A0A822E3G9-F1
#
_entry.id   AF-A0A822E3G9-F1
#
_cell.length_a   1.000
_cell.length_b   1.000
_cell.length_c   1.000
_cell.angle_alpha   90.00
_cell.angle_beta   90.00
_cell.angle_gamma   90.00
#
_symmetry.space_group_name_H-M   'P 1'
#
loop_
_entity.id
_entity.type
_entity.pdbx_description
1 polymer ?
#
loop_
_entity_poly.entity_id
_entity_poly.type
_entity_poly.pdbx_seq_one_letter_code
_entity_poly.pdbx_strand_id
1 'polypeptide(L)'
;MVCDENDEDCMMSRCDDCKGNFAQHIIPNIMNKKKVIKWYQWMHYKGRAEKKEFSGTVFHCMKQLQQKTPQYLCHVFIKRKQSNYFEDIKETVNDDTVVCQVDYAENFTLQNQDQIQSAHWSKKQVSIFTAYAWMGGGTLKRFVWMEIMAGTHCSSAQHFVDICHQKTKTIIVNHVQKAQFDATYSLLEKTFKKIAGVPDIRQQHHVKVLHKDIIEYALYATRKESYVFRF
;
A
#
# COMPACT_ATOMS: atom_id res chain seq x y z
N MET A 1 -0.86 23.18 14.07
CA MET A 1 0.43 22.52 13.75
C MET A 1 0.92 23.04 12.42
N VAL A 2 0.12 22.89 11.36
CA VAL A 2 0.32 23.57 10.07
C VAL A 2 -0.76 24.64 9.86
N CYS A 3 -0.56 25.56 8.90
CA CYS A 3 -1.57 26.56 8.51
C CYS A 3 -2.69 25.94 7.66
N ASP A 4 -2.32 25.13 6.67
CA ASP A 4 -3.24 24.38 5.81
C ASP A 4 -2.77 22.92 5.71
N GLU A 5 -3.68 21.97 5.85
CA GLU A 5 -3.40 20.54 5.73
C GLU A 5 -3.43 20.01 4.30
N ASN A 6 -3.94 20.81 3.35
CA ASN A 6 -4.00 20.50 1.92
C ASN A 6 -2.85 21.12 1.12
N ASP A 7 -2.11 22.04 1.74
CA ASP A 7 -0.92 22.68 1.19
C ASP A 7 0.33 21.81 1.38
N GLU A 8 1.11 21.66 0.31
CA GLU A 8 2.31 20.82 0.35
C GLU A 8 3.40 21.45 1.24
N ASP A 9 3.62 22.76 1.14
CA ASP A 9 4.72 23.40 1.86
C ASP A 9 4.48 23.43 3.37
N CYS A 10 3.24 23.62 3.79
CA CYS A 10 2.79 23.46 5.16
C CYS A 10 3.11 22.05 5.70
N MET A 11 2.68 21.02 4.97
CA MET A 11 2.80 19.63 5.44
C MET A 11 4.21 19.05 5.29
N MET A 12 5.03 19.62 4.40
CA MET A 12 6.44 19.26 4.22
C MET A 12 7.39 20.06 5.12
N SER A 13 6.85 20.87 6.05
CA SER A 13 7.65 21.73 6.94
C SER A 13 8.51 22.77 6.21
N ARG A 14 8.05 23.23 5.04
CA ARG A 14 8.70 24.28 4.21
C ARG A 14 8.06 25.66 4.36
N CYS A 15 6.81 25.73 4.83
CA CYS A 15 6.11 26.99 5.09
C CYS A 15 6.76 27.77 6.24
N ASP A 16 7.13 29.03 5.98
CA ASP A 16 7.78 29.91 6.95
C ASP A 16 6.89 30.23 8.16
N ASP A 17 5.57 30.29 7.94
CA ASP A 17 4.61 30.64 8.99
C ASP A 17 4.38 29.49 9.99
N CYS A 18 4.45 28.22 9.54
CA CYS A 18 4.08 27.09 10.40
C CYS A 18 5.21 26.12 10.76
N LYS A 19 6.38 26.16 10.10
CA LYS A 19 7.50 25.23 10.37
C LYS A 19 7.98 25.22 11.82
N GLY A 20 7.72 26.29 12.58
CA GLY A 20 8.10 26.44 13.99
C GLY A 20 6.99 26.13 15.01
N ASN A 21 5.76 25.86 14.58
CA ASN A 21 4.59 25.86 15.47
C ASN A 21 4.68 24.90 16.64
N PHE A 22 5.27 23.71 16.46
CA PHE A 22 5.48 22.78 17.58
C PHE A 22 6.37 23.41 18.66
N ALA A 23 7.47 24.05 18.25
CA ALA A 23 8.41 24.69 19.16
C ALA A 23 7.79 25.93 19.85
N GLN A 24 7.03 26.71 19.10
CA GLN A 24 6.53 28.02 19.52
C GLN A 24 5.24 27.92 20.34
N HIS A 25 4.37 26.95 20.03
CA HIS A 25 3.04 26.87 20.63
C HIS A 25 2.82 25.62 21.48
N ILE A 26 3.51 24.50 21.21
CA ILE A 26 3.30 23.26 21.99
C ILE A 26 4.28 23.21 23.16
N ILE A 27 5.59 23.33 22.90
CA ILE A 27 6.63 23.20 23.93
C ILE A 27 6.44 24.17 25.12
N PRO A 28 6.10 25.46 24.93
CA PRO A 28 5.94 26.38 26.05
C PRO A 28 4.77 25.99 26.96
N ASN A 29 3.69 25.48 26.38
CA ASN A 29 2.43 25.15 27.05
C ASN A 29 2.41 23.75 27.70
N ILE A 30 3.52 23.02 27.70
CA ILE A 30 3.63 21.73 28.40
C ILE A 30 3.51 21.94 29.92
N MET A 31 2.50 21.31 30.54
CA MET A 31 2.40 21.21 31.99
C MET A 31 3.37 20.17 32.55
N ASN A 32 3.86 20.39 33.78
CA ASN A 32 4.68 19.42 34.50
C ASN A 32 5.93 18.97 33.72
N LYS A 33 6.65 19.90 33.08
CA LYS A 33 7.83 19.63 32.23
C LYS A 33 8.87 18.70 32.86
N LYS A 34 9.03 18.75 34.19
CA LYS A 34 9.99 17.95 34.97
C LYS A 34 9.44 16.59 35.44
N LYS A 35 8.14 16.33 35.31
CA LYS A 35 7.53 15.05 35.71
C LYS A 35 8.17 13.93 34.90
N VAL A 36 8.58 12.89 35.60
CA VAL A 36 9.11 11.68 34.96
C VAL A 36 7.94 10.81 34.50
N ILE A 37 8.00 10.39 33.25
CA ILE A 37 7.03 9.51 32.60
C ILE A 37 7.76 8.36 31.91
N LYS A 38 6.98 7.33 31.55
CA LYS A 38 7.41 6.25 30.67
C LYS A 38 6.61 6.32 29.38
N TRP A 39 7.27 6.06 28.26
CA TRP A 39 6.62 5.98 26.94
C TRP A 39 7.24 4.86 26.11
N TYR A 40 6.55 4.49 25.04
CA TYR A 40 7.01 3.48 24.10
C TYR A 40 7.26 4.07 22.74
N GLN A 41 8.26 3.54 22.05
CA GLN A 41 8.54 3.88 20.66
C GLN A 41 8.94 2.63 19.88
N TRP A 42 8.45 2.53 18.65
CA TRP A 42 8.90 1.54 17.68
C TRP A 42 10.29 1.92 17.15
N MET A 43 11.23 0.99 17.27
CA MET A 43 12.62 1.12 16.83
C MET A 43 12.96 -0.01 15.87
N HIS A 44 13.72 0.30 14.82
CA HIS A 44 14.27 -0.75 13.96
C HIS A 44 15.59 -1.23 14.55
N TYR A 45 15.66 -2.52 14.89
CA TYR A 45 16.88 -3.18 15.34
C TYR A 45 17.09 -4.46 14.54
N LYS A 46 18.24 -4.59 13.88
CA LYS A 46 18.60 -5.76 13.06
C LYS A 46 17.48 -6.21 12.08
N GLY A 47 16.84 -5.25 11.43
CA GLY A 47 15.78 -5.51 10.44
C GLY A 47 14.39 -5.86 11.01
N ARG A 48 14.20 -5.81 12.34
CA ARG A 48 12.90 -6.00 12.98
C ARG A 48 12.44 -4.73 13.69
N ALA A 49 11.14 -4.48 13.67
CA ALA A 49 10.52 -3.43 14.47
C ALA A 49 10.28 -3.94 15.88
N GLU A 50 10.89 -3.30 16.88
CA GLU A 50 10.74 -3.64 18.29
C GLU A 50 10.16 -2.44 19.05
N LYS A 51 9.18 -2.70 19.91
CA LYS A 51 8.60 -1.69 20.79
C LYS A 51 9.47 -1.56 22.03
N LYS A 52 10.18 -0.43 22.14
CA LYS A 52 11.10 -0.18 23.27
C LYS A 52 10.47 0.80 24.27
N GLU A 53 10.63 0.50 25.55
CA GLU A 53 10.27 1.40 26.65
C GLU A 53 11.38 2.44 26.86
N PHE A 54 10.97 3.69 27.05
CA PHE A 54 11.82 4.81 27.42
C PHE A 54 11.27 5.45 28.69
N SER A 55 12.16 6.06 29.47
CA SER A 55 11.80 6.83 30.66
C SER A 55 12.55 8.16 30.65
N GLY A 56 11.92 9.20 31.19
CA GLY A 56 12.47 10.55 31.17
C GLY A 56 11.41 11.59 31.47
N THR A 57 11.76 12.87 31.34
CA THR A 57 10.83 13.96 31.63
C THR A 57 9.80 14.14 30.53
N VAL A 58 8.63 14.69 30.87
CA VAL A 58 7.61 15.10 29.87
C VAL A 58 8.25 15.99 28.80
N PHE A 59 9.12 16.92 29.20
CA PHE A 59 9.82 17.79 28.25
C PHE A 59 10.67 17.00 27.24
N HIS A 60 11.41 15.99 27.70
CA HIS A 60 12.24 15.17 26.83
C HIS A 60 11.40 14.35 25.85
N CYS A 61 10.32 13.72 26.33
CA CYS A 61 9.36 13.00 25.48
C CYS A 61 8.79 13.91 24.37
N MET A 62 8.37 15.13 24.73
CA MET A 62 7.82 16.08 23.77
C MET A 62 8.86 16.59 22.77
N LYS A 63 10.14 16.70 23.16
CA LYS A 63 11.23 16.99 22.23
C LYS A 63 11.47 15.87 21.22
N GLN A 64 11.37 14.61 21.64
CA GLN A 64 11.43 13.48 20.69
C GLN A 64 10.26 13.49 19.71
N LEU A 65 9.04 13.81 20.20
CA LEU A 65 7.86 13.94 19.34
C LEU A 65 8.01 15.10 18.33
N GLN A 66 8.59 16.23 18.77
CA GLN A 66 8.92 17.35 17.89
C GLN A 66 9.83 16.91 16.73
N GLN A 67 10.88 16.13 17.00
CA GLN A 67 11.81 15.66 15.97
C GLN A 67 11.15 14.75 14.92
N LYS A 68 10.10 14.02 15.31
CA LYS A 68 9.35 13.12 14.42
C LYS A 68 8.22 13.82 13.66
N THR A 69 7.85 15.01 14.08
CA THR A 69 6.72 15.76 13.53
C THR A 69 6.85 16.00 12.01
N PRO A 70 7.99 16.46 11.47
CA PRO A 70 8.10 16.71 10.02
C PRO A 70 7.84 15.46 9.19
N GLN A 71 8.42 14.32 9.59
CA GLN A 71 8.22 13.05 8.90
C GLN A 71 6.76 12.58 8.99
N TYR A 72 6.12 12.77 10.14
CA TYR A 72 4.72 12.44 10.32
C TYR A 72 3.80 13.29 9.42
N LEU A 73 4.01 14.61 9.37
CA LEU A 73 3.21 15.51 8.52
C LEU A 73 3.36 15.15 7.04
N CYS A 74 4.59 14.94 6.58
CA CYS A 74 4.89 14.47 5.23
C CYS A 74 4.14 13.17 4.90
N HIS A 75 4.24 12.17 5.78
CA HIS A 75 3.56 10.89 5.61
C HIS A 75 2.04 11.06 5.51
N VAL A 76 1.43 11.87 6.38
CA VAL A 76 -0.01 12.12 6.38
C VAL A 76 -0.47 12.78 5.08
N PHE A 77 0.26 13.79 4.61
CA PHE A 77 -0.07 14.48 3.36
C PHE A 77 -0.01 13.55 2.16
N ILE A 78 1.08 12.80 2.01
CA ILE A 78 1.27 11.86 0.92
C ILE A 78 0.18 10.79 0.95
N LYS A 79 -0.05 10.17 2.12
CA LYS A 79 -1.09 9.15 2.29
C LYS A 79 -2.45 9.68 1.84
N ARG A 80 -2.82 10.90 2.24
CA ARG A 80 -4.10 11.53 1.87
C ARG A 80 -4.18 11.81 0.37
N LYS A 81 -3.14 12.41 -0.22
CA LYS A 81 -3.11 12.68 -1.67
C LYS A 81 -3.18 11.39 -2.49
N GLN A 82 -2.45 10.36 -2.10
CA GLN A 82 -2.50 9.04 -2.74
C GLN A 82 -3.87 8.38 -2.58
N SER A 83 -4.49 8.46 -1.40
CA SER A 83 -5.82 7.93 -1.15
C SER A 83 -6.87 8.65 -2.00
N ASN A 84 -6.86 9.99 -2.04
CA ASN A 84 -7.83 10.76 -2.83
C ASN A 84 -7.68 10.47 -4.32
N TYR A 85 -6.43 10.50 -4.84
CA TYR A 85 -6.17 10.14 -6.23
C TYR A 85 -6.66 8.72 -6.56
N PHE A 86 -6.48 7.77 -5.64
CA PHE A 86 -6.98 6.41 -5.80
C PHE A 86 -8.52 6.34 -5.83
N GLU A 87 -9.22 7.07 -4.94
CA GLU A 87 -10.69 7.17 -4.99
C GLU A 87 -11.15 7.79 -6.31
N ASP A 88 -10.52 8.87 -6.77
CA ASP A 88 -10.85 9.55 -8.02
C ASP A 88 -10.69 8.63 -9.25
N ILE A 89 -9.61 7.84 -9.31
CA ILE A 89 -9.42 6.89 -10.42
C ILE A 89 -10.43 5.75 -10.35
N LYS A 90 -10.78 5.25 -9.16
CA LYS A 90 -11.80 4.21 -9.04
C LYS A 90 -13.16 4.66 -9.57
N GLU A 91 -13.53 5.93 -9.40
CA GLU A 91 -14.78 6.49 -9.94
C GLU A 91 -14.72 6.74 -11.45
N THR A 92 -13.53 7.05 -11.98
CA THR A 92 -13.32 7.38 -13.40
C THR A 92 -12.83 6.21 -14.25
N VAL A 93 -12.74 5.00 -13.67
CA VAL A 93 -12.27 3.80 -14.38
C VAL A 93 -13.20 3.47 -15.55
N ASN A 94 -12.62 3.33 -16.74
CA ASN A 94 -13.33 2.96 -17.96
C ASN A 94 -13.07 1.49 -18.33
N ASP A 95 -13.70 1.01 -19.39
CA ASP A 95 -13.56 -0.39 -19.82
C ASP A 95 -12.14 -0.75 -20.31
N ASP A 96 -11.32 0.26 -20.63
CA ASP A 96 -9.94 0.10 -21.12
C ASP A 96 -8.88 0.17 -20.00
N THR A 97 -9.28 0.45 -18.76
CA THR A 97 -8.37 0.64 -17.63
C THR A 97 -8.73 -0.25 -16.45
N VAL A 98 -7.70 -0.75 -15.77
CA VAL A 98 -7.85 -1.54 -14.53
C VAL A 98 -7.09 -0.82 -13.43
N VAL A 99 -7.79 -0.52 -12.35
CA VAL A 99 -7.17 -0.01 -11.12
C VAL A 99 -6.87 -1.20 -10.24
N CYS A 100 -5.60 -1.41 -9.88
CA CYS A 100 -5.21 -2.49 -8.99
C CYS A 100 -4.64 -1.90 -7.70
N GLN A 101 -5.21 -2.28 -6.56
CA GLN A 101 -4.64 -2.05 -5.24
C GLN A 101 -4.04 -3.37 -4.75
N VAL A 102 -2.74 -3.35 -4.47
CA VAL A 102 -2.05 -4.49 -3.86
C VAL A 102 -1.68 -4.10 -2.44
N ASP A 103 -2.16 -4.87 -1.47
CA ASP A 103 -1.75 -4.76 -0.08
C ASP A 103 -0.81 -5.91 0.30
N TYR A 104 0.18 -5.57 1.12
CA TYR A 104 1.13 -6.52 1.67
C TYR A 104 0.60 -7.00 3.02
N ALA A 105 -0.02 -8.18 3.04
CA ALA A 105 -0.35 -8.82 4.30
C ALA A 105 0.95 -9.34 4.93
N GLU A 106 1.30 -8.84 6.12
CA GLU A 106 2.49 -9.28 6.86
C GLU A 106 2.53 -10.80 7.00
N ASN A 107 3.72 -11.36 6.74
CA ASN A 107 4.13 -12.76 6.83
C ASN A 107 3.14 -13.70 7.53
N PHE A 108 2.27 -14.34 6.75
CA PHE A 108 1.38 -15.38 7.25
C PHE A 108 2.22 -16.58 7.69
N THR A 109 2.11 -16.92 8.97
CA THR A 109 2.80 -18.08 9.51
C THR A 109 1.94 -19.31 9.22
N LEU A 110 2.44 -20.20 8.37
CA LEU A 110 1.75 -21.46 8.08
C LEU A 110 1.69 -22.28 9.37
N GLN A 111 0.51 -22.36 9.98
CA GLN A 111 0.23 -23.24 11.12
C GLN A 111 -0.65 -24.38 10.62
N ASN A 112 -0.16 -25.62 10.71
CA ASN A 112 -1.06 -26.77 10.57
C ASN A 112 -1.92 -26.85 11.84
N GLN A 113 -3.21 -27.15 11.70
CA GLN A 113 -4.14 -27.18 12.84
C GLN A 113 -3.78 -28.28 13.87
N ASP A 114 -3.03 -29.32 13.47
CA ASP A 114 -2.61 -30.46 14.32
C ASP A 114 -1.07 -30.55 14.48
N GLN A 115 -0.40 -29.51 14.98
CA GLN A 115 1.05 -29.58 15.26
C GLN A 115 1.36 -30.04 16.68
N ILE A 116 2.16 -31.11 16.80
CA ILE A 116 2.87 -31.51 18.02
C ILE A 116 3.85 -30.42 18.48
N GLN A 117 4.06 -30.28 19.79
CA GLN A 117 4.85 -29.20 20.44
C GLN A 117 6.27 -29.00 19.85
N SER A 118 6.89 -30.02 19.26
CA SER A 118 8.23 -29.95 18.68
C SER A 118 8.32 -29.08 17.42
N ALA A 119 7.21 -28.82 16.71
CA ALA A 119 7.17 -27.97 15.51
C ALA A 119 7.09 -26.46 15.82
N HIS A 120 7.12 -26.07 17.10
CA HIS A 120 6.89 -24.69 17.53
C HIS A 120 7.99 -23.69 17.12
N TRP A 121 9.22 -24.16 16.86
CA TRP A 121 10.39 -23.29 16.69
C TRP A 121 10.79 -22.98 15.23
N SER A 122 10.19 -23.63 14.23
CA SER A 122 10.55 -23.42 12.81
C SER A 122 9.33 -23.40 11.88
N LYS A 123 8.49 -22.38 12.00
CA LYS A 123 7.33 -22.22 11.10
C LYS A 123 7.73 -21.48 9.83
N LYS A 124 7.45 -22.08 8.66
CA LYS A 124 7.59 -21.38 7.38
C LYS A 124 6.61 -20.22 7.34
N GLN A 125 7.13 -19.03 7.09
CA GLN A 125 6.33 -17.84 6.84
C GLN A 125 6.23 -17.62 5.34
N VAL A 126 5.04 -17.25 4.89
CA VAL A 126 4.78 -16.85 3.50
C VAL A 126 4.24 -15.43 3.49
N SER A 127 4.73 -14.60 2.57
CA SER A 127 4.14 -13.28 2.32
C SER A 127 2.90 -13.48 1.46
N ILE A 128 1.76 -12.94 1.90
CA ILE A 128 0.52 -12.96 1.11
C ILE A 128 0.37 -11.61 0.43
N PHE A 129 0.18 -11.64 -0.89
CA PHE A 129 -0.11 -10.45 -1.69
C PHE A 129 -1.61 -10.44 -1.97
N THR A 130 -2.33 -9.54 -1.32
CA THR A 130 -3.75 -9.36 -1.59
C THR A 130 -3.90 -8.28 -2.64
N ALA A 131 -4.37 -8.65 -3.83
CA ALA A 131 -4.67 -7.72 -4.91
C ALA A 131 -6.18 -7.57 -5.05
N TYR A 132 -6.63 -6.32 -5.15
CA TYR A 132 -8.01 -5.96 -5.48
C TYR A 132 -7.99 -5.16 -6.77
N ALA A 133 -8.81 -5.57 -7.75
CA ALA A 133 -8.88 -4.94 -9.05
C ALA A 133 -10.28 -4.35 -9.28
N TRP A 134 -10.33 -3.06 -9.61
CA TRP A 134 -11.52 -2.40 -10.13
C TRP A 134 -11.37 -2.27 -11.65
N MET A 135 -12.42 -2.68 -12.34
CA MET A 135 -12.57 -2.60 -13.78
C MET A 135 -14.00 -2.13 -14.07
N GLY A 136 -14.27 -1.58 -15.25
CA GLY A 136 -15.61 -1.28 -15.75
C GLY A 136 -16.58 -2.49 -15.86
N GLY A 137 -16.27 -3.61 -15.21
CA GLY A 137 -17.01 -4.88 -15.25
C GLY A 137 -18.39 -4.87 -14.60
N GLY A 138 -18.83 -3.75 -14.01
CA GLY A 138 -20.23 -3.55 -13.64
C GLY A 138 -21.16 -3.73 -14.85
N THR A 139 -20.71 -3.29 -16.02
CA THR A 139 -21.41 -3.45 -17.30
C THR A 139 -21.56 -4.91 -17.70
N LEU A 140 -20.47 -5.70 -17.66
CA LEU A 140 -20.51 -7.13 -17.96
C LEU A 140 -21.39 -7.91 -16.97
N LYS A 141 -21.23 -7.64 -15.67
CA LYS A 141 -22.06 -8.27 -14.65
C LYS A 141 -23.53 -7.93 -14.84
N ARG A 142 -23.85 -6.69 -15.25
CA ARG A 142 -25.21 -6.25 -15.58
C ARG A 142 -25.74 -6.94 -16.84
N PHE A 143 -24.94 -7.11 -17.89
CA PHE A 143 -25.33 -7.89 -19.07
C PHE A 143 -25.69 -9.32 -18.70
N VAL A 144 -24.82 -10.01 -17.96
CA VAL A 144 -25.09 -11.39 -17.55
C VAL A 144 -26.31 -11.46 -16.63
N TRP A 145 -26.45 -10.52 -15.69
CA TRP A 145 -27.62 -10.45 -14.81
C TRP A 145 -28.93 -10.26 -15.57
N MET A 146 -28.97 -9.35 -16.56
CA MET A 146 -30.16 -9.14 -17.39
C MET A 146 -30.55 -10.40 -18.17
N GLU A 147 -29.57 -11.15 -18.70
CA GLU A 147 -29.85 -12.40 -19.41
C GLU A 147 -30.37 -13.50 -18.48
N ILE A 148 -29.83 -13.59 -17.27
CA ILE A 148 -30.34 -14.51 -16.25
C ILE A 148 -31.79 -14.16 -15.90
N MET A 149 -32.11 -12.88 -15.73
CA MET A 149 -33.48 -12.42 -15.50
C MET A 149 -34.41 -12.71 -16.69
N ALA A 150 -33.88 -12.71 -17.92
CA ALA A 150 -34.60 -13.09 -19.13
C ALA A 150 -34.75 -14.62 -19.31
N GLY A 151 -34.25 -15.44 -18.38
CA GLY A 151 -34.37 -16.90 -18.40
C GLY A 151 -33.13 -17.66 -18.89
N THR A 152 -32.03 -16.96 -19.18
CA THR A 152 -30.77 -17.59 -19.60
C THR A 152 -30.09 -18.27 -18.41
N HIS A 153 -29.58 -19.50 -18.61
CA HIS A 153 -28.92 -20.24 -17.55
C HIS A 153 -27.40 -19.98 -17.51
N CYS A 154 -26.91 -19.40 -16.41
CA CYS A 154 -25.49 -19.19 -16.16
C CYS A 154 -25.04 -19.96 -14.91
N SER A 155 -24.39 -21.12 -15.10
CA SER A 155 -23.96 -22.01 -14.02
C SER A 155 -22.46 -22.29 -13.98
N SER A 156 -21.71 -21.73 -14.93
CA SER A 156 -20.26 -21.89 -15.00
C SER A 156 -19.58 -20.60 -15.41
N ALA A 157 -18.28 -20.49 -15.13
CA ALA A 157 -17.46 -19.37 -15.60
C ALA A 157 -17.43 -19.30 -17.13
N GLN A 158 -17.48 -20.43 -17.82
CA GLN A 158 -17.56 -20.46 -19.28
C GLN A 158 -18.88 -19.85 -19.80
N HIS A 159 -20.02 -20.21 -19.20
CA HIS A 159 -21.31 -19.61 -19.58
C HIS A 159 -21.29 -18.09 -19.37
N PHE A 160 -20.68 -17.61 -18.29
CA PHE A 160 -20.52 -16.18 -18.06
C PHE A 160 -19.75 -15.50 -19.20
N VAL A 161 -18.63 -16.09 -19.64
CA VAL A 161 -17.83 -15.57 -20.76
C VAL A 161 -18.62 -15.60 -22.07
N ASP A 162 -19.33 -16.69 -22.35
CA ASP A 162 -20.11 -16.83 -23.58
C ASP A 162 -21.21 -15.75 -23.67
N ILE A 163 -21.90 -15.50 -22.55
CA ILE A 163 -22.91 -14.42 -22.47
C ILE A 163 -22.24 -13.05 -22.69
N CYS A 164 -21.07 -12.80 -22.09
CA CYS A 164 -20.34 -11.55 -22.28
C CYS A 164 -19.98 -11.33 -23.76
N HIS A 165 -19.42 -12.34 -24.43
CA HIS A 165 -19.03 -12.26 -25.85
C HIS A 165 -20.21 -12.07 -26.81
N GLN A 166 -21.40 -12.56 -26.44
CA GLN A 166 -22.61 -12.30 -27.22
C GLN A 166 -23.08 -10.84 -27.08
N LYS A 167 -22.86 -10.20 -25.93
CA LYS A 167 -23.37 -8.86 -25.63
C LYS A 167 -22.41 -7.74 -25.97
N THR A 168 -21.10 -7.99 -25.96
CA THR A 168 -20.10 -6.99 -26.35
C THR A 168 -18.93 -7.64 -27.06
N LYS A 169 -18.49 -6.98 -28.14
CA LYS A 169 -17.24 -7.30 -28.84
C LYS A 169 -16.09 -6.39 -28.41
N THR A 170 -16.40 -5.31 -27.69
CA THR A 170 -15.42 -4.32 -27.24
C THR A 170 -14.65 -4.83 -26.02
N ILE A 171 -15.32 -5.55 -25.12
CA ILE A 171 -14.71 -6.07 -23.89
C ILE A 171 -14.34 -7.54 -24.10
N ILE A 172 -13.04 -7.85 -24.05
CA ILE A 172 -12.52 -9.22 -24.19
C ILE A 172 -12.54 -9.89 -22.82
N VAL A 173 -13.29 -10.99 -22.68
CA VAL A 173 -13.38 -11.74 -21.43
C VAL A 173 -12.73 -13.11 -21.62
N ASN A 174 -11.62 -13.36 -20.93
CA ASN A 174 -10.90 -14.61 -21.03
C ASN A 174 -11.21 -15.53 -19.85
N HIS A 175 -11.73 -16.73 -20.13
CA HIS A 175 -11.82 -17.78 -19.15
C HIS A 175 -10.47 -18.50 -19.04
N VAL A 176 -9.81 -18.35 -17.89
CA VAL A 176 -8.55 -19.03 -17.59
C VAL A 176 -8.85 -20.30 -16.81
N GLN A 177 -8.60 -21.45 -17.42
CA GLN A 177 -8.76 -22.75 -16.75
C GLN A 177 -7.61 -23.00 -15.78
N LYS A 178 -7.89 -23.76 -14.71
CA LYS A 178 -6.87 -24.18 -13.74
C LYS A 178 -5.67 -24.86 -14.42
N ALA A 179 -5.90 -25.73 -15.40
CA ALA A 179 -4.82 -26.39 -16.13
C ALA A 179 -3.89 -25.41 -16.86
N GLN A 180 -4.42 -24.30 -17.39
CA GLN A 180 -3.62 -23.26 -18.05
C GLN A 180 -2.79 -22.47 -17.03
N PHE A 181 -3.37 -22.21 -15.86
CA PHE A 181 -2.63 -21.64 -14.73
C PHE A 181 -1.50 -22.57 -14.29
N ASP A 182 -1.79 -23.85 -14.09
CA ASP A 182 -0.80 -24.85 -13.65
C ASP A 182 0.33 -25.02 -14.69
N ALA A 183 0.01 -24.96 -15.99
CA ALA A 183 1.00 -24.99 -17.06
C ALA A 183 1.92 -23.75 -17.06
N THR A 184 1.38 -22.58 -16.71
CA THR A 184 2.15 -21.33 -16.61
C THR A 184 2.83 -21.13 -15.27
N TYR A 185 2.48 -21.93 -14.26
CA TYR A 185 3.04 -21.86 -12.91
C TYR A 185 4.56 -21.91 -12.91
N SER A 186 5.15 -22.86 -13.63
CA SER A 186 6.62 -23.01 -13.69
C SER A 186 7.33 -21.81 -14.33
N LEU A 187 6.68 -21.15 -15.30
CA LEU A 187 7.16 -19.93 -15.92
C LEU A 187 7.06 -18.76 -14.96
N LEU A 188 5.90 -18.59 -14.30
CA LEU A 188 5.69 -17.57 -13.28
C LEU A 188 6.71 -17.71 -12.15
N GLU A 189 6.91 -18.92 -11.65
CA GLU A 189 7.88 -19.21 -10.58
C GLU A 189 9.31 -18.85 -11.01
N LYS A 190 9.72 -19.17 -12.25
CA LYS A 190 11.02 -18.77 -12.79
C LYS A 190 11.15 -17.25 -12.95
N THR A 191 10.09 -16.58 -13.39
CA THR A 191 10.04 -15.12 -13.53
C THR A 191 10.19 -14.46 -12.18
N PHE A 192 9.36 -14.82 -11.20
CA PHE A 192 9.41 -14.25 -9.85
C PHE A 192 10.69 -14.60 -9.07
N LYS A 193 11.34 -15.73 -9.36
CA LYS A 193 12.66 -16.06 -8.77
C LYS A 193 13.77 -15.09 -9.16
N LYS A 194 13.66 -14.42 -10.31
CA LYS A 194 14.69 -13.50 -10.82
C LYS A 194 14.40 -12.04 -10.50
N ILE A 195 13.19 -11.72 -10.06
CA ILE A 195 12.82 -10.34 -9.75
C ILE A 195 13.50 -9.92 -8.46
N ALA A 196 14.36 -8.91 -8.56
CA ALA A 196 14.88 -8.20 -7.40
C ALA A 196 13.85 -7.16 -6.94
N GLY A 197 13.60 -7.11 -5.63
CA GLY A 197 12.78 -6.06 -5.04
C GLY A 197 13.49 -4.72 -5.15
N VAL A 198 12.73 -3.66 -5.44
CA VAL A 198 13.26 -2.30 -5.46
C VAL A 198 13.80 -1.96 -4.05
N PRO A 199 15.08 -1.57 -3.91
CA PRO A 199 15.68 -1.29 -2.62
C PRO A 199 14.90 -0.21 -1.87
N ASP A 200 14.68 -0.44 -0.57
CA ASP A 200 14.01 0.51 0.32
C ASP A 200 12.65 1.01 -0.15
N ILE A 201 11.92 0.27 -1.01
CA ILE A 201 10.63 0.70 -1.59
C ILE A 201 9.61 1.16 -0.53
N ARG A 202 9.66 0.59 0.67
CA ARG A 202 8.81 0.97 1.81
C ARG A 202 9.04 2.39 2.32
N GLN A 203 10.18 2.96 2.01
CA GLN A 203 10.56 4.33 2.35
C GLN A 203 10.28 5.29 1.18
N GLN A 204 9.91 4.80 0.01
CA GLN A 204 9.77 5.62 -1.20
C GLN A 204 8.30 5.90 -1.44
N HIS A 205 7.93 7.18 -1.58
CA HIS A 205 6.56 7.58 -1.88
C HIS A 205 6.38 8.05 -3.33
N HIS A 206 7.43 8.02 -4.13
CA HIS A 206 7.38 8.31 -5.55
C HIS A 206 8.03 7.18 -6.34
N VAL A 207 7.29 6.68 -7.33
CA VAL A 207 7.77 5.73 -8.32
C VAL A 207 7.21 6.16 -9.67
N LYS A 208 8.08 6.22 -10.67
CA LYS A 208 7.74 6.58 -12.05
C LYS A 208 8.35 5.55 -12.98
N VAL A 209 7.55 4.97 -13.86
CA VAL A 209 8.04 4.05 -14.90
C VAL A 209 8.69 4.88 -16.01
N LEU A 210 9.98 4.68 -16.25
CA LEU A 210 10.72 5.34 -17.34
C LEU A 210 10.73 4.48 -18.62
N HIS A 211 10.83 3.16 -18.44
CA HIS A 211 10.78 2.17 -19.51
C HIS A 211 10.21 0.86 -18.93
N LYS A 212 9.83 -0.09 -19.80
CA LYS A 212 9.33 -1.43 -19.48
C LYS A 212 10.03 -2.13 -18.30
N ASP A 213 11.35 -1.95 -18.15
CA ASP A 213 12.16 -2.59 -17.11
C ASP A 213 12.96 -1.59 -16.26
N ILE A 214 12.62 -0.29 -16.35
CA ILE A 214 13.36 0.78 -15.68
C ILE A 214 12.37 1.70 -14.97
N ILE A 215 12.57 1.85 -13.67
CA ILE A 215 11.81 2.79 -12.84
C ILE A 215 12.73 3.83 -12.24
N GLU A 216 12.20 5.03 -12.09
CA GLU A 216 12.71 6.06 -11.21
C GLU A 216 11.93 6.01 -9.89
N TYR A 217 12.60 6.16 -8.76
CA TYR A 217 11.95 6.21 -7.46
C TYR A 217 12.63 7.22 -6.54
N ALA A 218 11.85 7.82 -5.65
CA ALA A 218 12.32 8.82 -4.69
C ALA A 218 11.47 8.82 -3.41
N LEU A 219 12.00 9.44 -2.35
CA LEU A 219 11.31 9.55 -1.07
C LEU A 219 9.98 10.29 -1.23
N TYR A 220 9.91 11.30 -2.11
CA TYR A 220 8.70 12.01 -2.52
C TYR A 220 8.92 12.66 -3.89
N ALA A 221 7.84 12.98 -4.60
CA ALA A 221 7.89 13.47 -5.99
C ALA A 221 8.64 14.80 -6.15
N THR A 222 8.67 15.63 -5.10
CA THR A 222 9.35 16.93 -5.09
C THR A 222 10.81 16.86 -4.62
N ARG A 223 11.34 15.66 -4.33
CA ARG A 223 12.75 15.51 -3.96
C ARG A 223 13.62 15.63 -5.21
N LYS A 224 14.69 16.42 -5.12
CA LYS A 224 15.68 16.56 -6.21
C LYS A 224 16.50 15.28 -6.45
N GLU A 225 16.67 14.48 -5.40
CA GLU A 225 17.38 13.21 -5.47
C GLU A 225 16.38 12.10 -5.81
N SER A 226 16.56 11.51 -6.99
CA SER A 226 15.87 10.30 -7.42
C SER A 226 16.88 9.18 -7.71
N TYR A 227 16.42 7.95 -7.64
CA TYR A 227 17.18 6.74 -7.91
C TYR A 227 16.57 6.01 -9.09
N VAL A 228 17.39 5.28 -9.84
CA VAL A 228 16.93 4.48 -10.96
C VAL A 228 17.17 3.00 -10.65
N PHE A 229 16.14 2.18 -10.80
CA PHE A 229 16.22 0.73 -10.66
C PHE A 229 15.90 0.04 -11.98
N ARG A 230 16.68 -0.99 -12.30
CA ARG A 230 16.48 -1.84 -13.48
C ARG A 230 16.22 -3.27 -13.02
N PHE A 231 15.10 -3.84 -13.48
CA PHE A 231 14.69 -5.21 -13.18
C PHE A 231 15.48 -6.23 -14.01
#